data_AF-A0A7S9GRF9-F1
#
_entry.id   AF-A0A7S9GRF9-F1
#
_cell.length_a   1.000
_cell.length_b   1.000
_cell.length_c   1.000
_cell.angle_alpha   90.00
_cell.angle_beta   90.00
_cell.angle_gamma   90.00
#
_symmetry.space_group_name_H-M   'P 1'
#
loop_
_entity.id
_entity.type
_entity.pdbx_description
1 polymer ?
#
loop_
_entity_poly.entity_id
_entity_poly.type
_entity_poly.pdbx_seq_one_letter_code
_entity_poly.pdbx_strand_id
1 'polypeptide(L)'
;MLARFVLGAVTAGAMVVPAFAGMMNADEARRFVAGKVFAFTCFDGTRGAGRILDDMGAAGSIQFSGSGPIRHVRLPGNTLQIRGQSVCASLKGLPFEPCFNLDKHDEVSFRGSVSGMGFAYCEFHHQGGQQMLMARAVARPRSLRPRTRSADASPPEVARVETPRVESSKLEPVKAEPAKVESAPELRRSTD
;
A
#
# COMPACT_ATOMS: atom_id res chain seq x y z
N MET A 1 -17.97 -72.67 2.91
CA MET A 1 -17.10 -71.50 3.15
C MET A 1 -17.69 -70.30 2.41
N LEU A 2 -18.76 -69.76 3.00
CA LEU A 2 -19.32 -68.45 2.68
C LEU A 2 -18.64 -67.45 3.62
N ALA A 3 -18.19 -66.33 3.08
CA ALA A 3 -17.94 -65.05 3.73
C ALA A 3 -16.65 -64.43 3.21
N ARG A 4 -16.74 -63.12 2.95
CA ARG A 4 -15.70 -62.19 2.52
C ARG A 4 -15.58 -62.08 1.01
N PHE A 5 -16.44 -61.26 0.41
CA PHE A 5 -16.03 -60.18 -0.49
C PHE A 5 -17.22 -59.26 -0.77
N VAL A 6 -17.86 -58.80 0.29
CA VAL A 6 -18.80 -57.67 0.24
C VAL A 6 -18.45 -56.77 1.43
N LEU A 7 -17.61 -55.75 1.23
CA LEU A 7 -17.68 -54.46 1.94
C LEU A 7 -16.59 -53.46 1.55
N GLY A 8 -17.02 -52.24 1.21
CA GLY A 8 -16.30 -50.98 1.41
C GLY A 8 -15.27 -50.61 0.34
N ALA A 9 -15.20 -49.41 -0.23
CA ALA A 9 -15.81 -48.14 0.15
C ALA A 9 -16.10 -47.27 -1.08
N VAL A 10 -17.29 -46.68 -1.05
CA VAL A 10 -17.67 -45.45 -1.73
C VAL A 10 -16.89 -44.28 -1.10
N THR A 11 -16.69 -43.19 -1.86
CA THR A 11 -16.09 -41.88 -1.51
C THR A 11 -14.55 -41.82 -1.69
N ALA A 12 -13.95 -40.86 -2.39
CA ALA A 12 -14.34 -39.48 -2.65
C ALA A 12 -13.99 -39.06 -4.09
N GLY A 13 -15.02 -38.70 -4.86
CA GLY A 13 -14.83 -37.78 -5.98
C GLY A 13 -14.47 -36.42 -5.40
N ALA A 14 -13.18 -36.09 -5.37
CA ALA A 14 -12.76 -34.70 -5.22
C ALA A 14 -13.26 -33.97 -6.46
N MET A 15 -14.43 -33.34 -6.34
CA MET A 15 -14.86 -32.34 -7.30
C MET A 15 -13.86 -31.20 -7.14
N VAL A 16 -12.81 -31.20 -7.97
CA VAL A 16 -12.07 -29.98 -8.27
C VAL A 16 -13.05 -29.13 -9.04
N VAL A 17 -13.92 -28.42 -8.32
CA VAL A 17 -14.74 -27.37 -8.93
C VAL A 17 -13.72 -26.30 -9.32
N PRO A 18 -13.46 -26.09 -10.61
CA PRO A 18 -12.64 -24.96 -10.98
C PRO A 18 -13.36 -23.73 -10.46
N ALA A 19 -12.70 -22.97 -9.60
CA ALA A 19 -13.23 -21.69 -9.13
C ALA A 19 -13.65 -20.89 -10.36
N PHE A 20 -14.93 -20.52 -10.43
CA PHE A 20 -15.49 -19.81 -11.56
C PHE A 20 -14.62 -18.59 -11.90
N ALA A 21 -13.92 -18.66 -13.03
CA ALA A 21 -13.32 -17.52 -13.69
C ALA A 21 -14.47 -16.66 -14.23
N GLY A 22 -14.91 -15.70 -13.42
CA GLY A 22 -16.06 -14.87 -13.69
C GLY A 22 -15.89 -13.50 -13.05
N MET A 23 -16.64 -12.52 -13.55
CA MET A 23 -16.69 -11.17 -12.98
C MET A 23 -16.97 -11.26 -11.47
N MET A 24 -16.11 -10.61 -10.67
CA MET A 24 -16.34 -10.56 -9.21
C MET A 24 -17.50 -9.62 -8.92
N ASN A 25 -18.40 -10.04 -8.02
CA ASN A 25 -19.40 -9.10 -7.49
C ASN A 25 -18.74 -8.06 -6.58
N ALA A 26 -19.44 -6.93 -6.41
CA ALA A 26 -19.06 -5.79 -5.57
C ALA A 26 -18.34 -6.17 -4.26
N ASP A 27 -19.05 -6.92 -3.42
CA ASP A 27 -18.61 -7.26 -2.07
C ASP A 27 -17.52 -8.34 -2.08
N GLU A 28 -17.51 -9.19 -3.11
CA GLU A 28 -16.47 -10.20 -3.29
C GLU A 28 -15.16 -9.51 -3.68
N ALA A 29 -15.18 -8.61 -4.65
CA ALA A 29 -14.05 -7.78 -5.02
C ALA A 29 -13.50 -7.02 -3.82
N ARG A 30 -14.38 -6.44 -2.99
CA ARG A 30 -13.98 -5.75 -1.75
C ARG A 30 -13.11 -6.62 -0.85
N ARG A 31 -13.63 -7.78 -0.50
CA ARG A 31 -12.98 -8.75 0.39
C ARG A 31 -11.74 -9.35 -0.28
N PHE A 32 -11.76 -9.41 -1.60
CA PHE A 32 -10.64 -9.89 -2.39
C PHE A 32 -9.46 -8.91 -2.37
N VAL A 33 -9.68 -7.60 -2.47
CA VAL A 33 -8.58 -6.62 -2.56
C VAL A 33 -8.17 -6.02 -1.22
N ALA A 34 -9.11 -5.83 -0.29
CA ALA A 34 -8.86 -5.14 0.97
C ALA A 34 -7.75 -5.81 1.79
N GLY A 35 -6.82 -4.99 2.29
CA GLY A 35 -5.72 -5.42 3.16
C GLY A 35 -4.58 -6.17 2.47
N LYS A 36 -4.74 -6.55 1.19
CA LYS A 36 -3.79 -7.39 0.43
C LYS A 36 -2.77 -6.57 -0.37
N VAL A 37 -1.70 -7.25 -0.78
CA VAL A 37 -0.61 -6.69 -1.59
C VAL A 37 -0.61 -7.33 -2.96
N PHE A 38 -0.61 -6.51 -4.01
CA PHE A 38 -0.61 -6.96 -5.39
C PHE A 38 0.61 -6.41 -6.12
N ALA A 39 1.25 -7.25 -6.92
CA ALA A 39 2.07 -6.78 -8.04
C ALA A 39 1.15 -6.61 -9.25
N PHE A 40 1.45 -5.64 -10.11
CA PHE A 40 0.65 -5.41 -11.29
C PHE A 40 1.48 -5.05 -12.52
N THR A 41 0.94 -5.39 -13.68
CA THR A 41 1.50 -5.10 -15.00
C THR A 41 0.37 -4.70 -15.94
N CYS A 42 0.50 -3.53 -16.56
CA CYS A 42 -0.49 -2.95 -17.47
C CYS A 42 -0.07 -3.13 -18.93
N PHE A 43 -1.05 -3.04 -19.84
CA PHE A 43 -0.83 -3.28 -21.28
C PHE A 43 0.23 -2.34 -21.90
N ASP A 44 0.39 -1.14 -21.35
CA ASP A 44 1.35 -0.11 -21.77
C ASP A 44 2.77 -0.36 -21.22
N GLY A 45 2.99 -1.49 -20.54
CA GLY A 45 4.24 -1.83 -19.87
C GLY A 45 4.40 -1.21 -18.49
N THR A 46 3.44 -0.39 -18.03
CA THR A 46 3.48 0.16 -16.66
C THR A 46 3.38 -0.99 -15.66
N ARG A 47 4.27 -1.01 -14.67
CA ARG A 47 4.35 -2.10 -13.69
C ARG A 47 4.60 -1.58 -12.29
N GLY A 48 4.25 -2.36 -11.28
CA GLY A 48 4.45 -1.94 -9.91
C GLY A 48 4.00 -2.96 -8.89
N ALA A 49 3.97 -2.50 -7.65
CA ALA A 49 3.41 -3.25 -6.54
C ALA A 49 2.80 -2.30 -5.53
N GLY A 50 1.69 -2.70 -4.91
CA GLY A 50 1.00 -1.87 -3.93
C GLY A 50 0.15 -2.69 -2.98
N ARG A 51 -0.11 -2.11 -1.81
CA ARG A 51 -1.05 -2.60 -0.82
C ARG A 51 -2.33 -1.79 -0.91
N ILE A 52 -3.46 -2.49 -0.95
CA ILE A 52 -4.77 -1.88 -0.69
C ILE A 52 -5.01 -1.97 0.81
N LEU A 53 -5.38 -0.86 1.43
CA LEU A 53 -5.62 -0.78 2.86
C LEU A 53 -7.07 -1.12 3.17
N ASP A 54 -7.34 -1.45 4.43
CA ASP A 54 -8.68 -1.85 4.89
C ASP A 54 -9.69 -0.69 4.82
N ASP A 55 -9.19 0.55 4.88
CA ASP A 55 -9.94 1.79 4.67
C ASP A 55 -10.15 2.15 3.18
N MET A 56 -9.79 1.25 2.26
CA MET A 56 -9.84 1.46 0.81
C MET A 56 -8.90 2.57 0.29
N GLY A 57 -7.86 2.90 1.05
CA GLY A 57 -6.69 3.58 0.52
C GLY A 57 -5.76 2.62 -0.22
N ALA A 58 -4.71 3.17 -0.82
CA ALA A 58 -3.65 2.37 -1.44
C ALA A 58 -2.27 2.98 -1.16
N ALA A 59 -1.23 2.15 -1.15
CA ALA A 59 0.14 2.64 -1.23
C ALA A 59 1.01 1.67 -2.01
N GLY A 60 1.89 2.19 -2.84
CA GLY A 60 2.74 1.36 -3.66
C GLY A 60 3.76 2.14 -4.44
N SER A 61 4.38 1.43 -5.37
CA SER A 61 5.35 1.96 -6.30
C SER A 61 4.91 1.64 -7.73
N ILE A 62 5.06 2.61 -8.62
CA ILE A 62 4.68 2.53 -10.03
C ILE A 62 5.91 2.87 -10.87
N GLN A 63 6.21 2.04 -11.85
CA GLN A 63 7.19 2.30 -12.89
C GLN A 63 6.45 2.41 -14.22
N PHE A 64 6.31 3.64 -14.70
CA PHE A 64 5.67 3.91 -16.00
C PHE A 64 6.49 3.33 -17.14
N SER A 65 5.79 2.74 -18.13
CA SER A 65 6.36 2.15 -19.36
C SER A 65 7.51 1.14 -19.14
N GLY A 66 7.58 0.54 -17.95
CA GLY A 66 8.56 -0.51 -17.59
C GLY A 66 10.01 -0.07 -17.47
N SER A 67 10.35 1.14 -17.93
CA SER A 67 11.72 1.67 -18.05
C SER A 67 11.91 3.03 -17.36
N GLY A 68 10.82 3.69 -16.95
CA GLY A 68 10.89 4.97 -16.25
C GLY A 68 11.40 4.88 -14.80
N PRO A 69 11.55 6.02 -14.10
CA PRO A 69 11.86 6.03 -12.68
C PRO A 69 10.70 5.45 -11.86
N ILE A 70 11.03 4.73 -10.79
CA ILE A 70 10.04 4.21 -9.83
C ILE A 70 9.47 5.37 -9.01
N ARG A 71 8.15 5.54 -9.03
CA ARG A 71 7.40 6.56 -8.29
C ARG A 71 6.62 5.91 -7.17
N HIS A 72 6.78 6.40 -5.95
CA HIS A 72 5.98 5.96 -4.81
C HIS A 72 4.71 6.80 -4.72
N VAL A 73 3.56 6.15 -4.55
CA VAL A 73 2.25 6.80 -4.49
C VAL A 73 1.53 6.31 -3.25
N ARG A 74 0.84 7.23 -2.57
CA ARG A 74 -0.08 6.91 -1.48
C ARG A 74 -1.41 7.61 -1.72
N LEU A 75 -2.45 6.81 -1.77
CA LEU A 75 -3.83 7.24 -1.89
C LEU A 75 -4.47 7.20 -0.51
N PRO A 76 -5.20 8.25 -0.10
CA PRO A 76 -5.88 8.28 1.19
C PRO A 76 -7.00 7.24 1.27
N GLY A 77 -7.49 6.99 2.48
CA GLY A 77 -8.66 6.15 2.69
C GLY A 77 -9.87 6.64 1.89
N ASN A 78 -10.76 5.72 1.55
CA ASN A 78 -11.95 5.95 0.73
C ASN A 78 -11.66 6.45 -0.70
N THR A 79 -10.42 6.29 -1.18
CA THR A 79 -10.12 6.51 -2.60
C THR A 79 -10.78 5.45 -3.46
N LEU A 80 -10.69 4.17 -3.09
CA LEU A 80 -11.40 3.12 -3.82
C LEU A 80 -12.80 2.95 -3.24
N GLN A 81 -13.80 3.09 -4.09
CA GLN A 81 -15.21 2.93 -3.74
C GLN A 81 -15.84 1.87 -4.63
N ILE A 82 -16.70 1.04 -4.05
CA ILE A 82 -17.32 -0.05 -4.77
C ILE A 82 -18.74 0.36 -5.14
N ARG A 83 -19.04 0.34 -6.44
CA ARG A 83 -20.32 0.76 -7.01
C ARG A 83 -20.83 -0.35 -7.91
N GLY A 84 -21.72 -1.18 -7.37
CA GLY A 84 -22.16 -2.40 -8.06
C GLY A 84 -20.96 -3.28 -8.41
N GLN A 85 -20.88 -3.76 -9.64
CA GLN A 85 -19.80 -4.67 -10.10
C GLN A 85 -18.48 -3.96 -10.44
N SER A 86 -18.39 -2.64 -10.20
CA SER A 86 -17.21 -1.83 -10.53
C SER A 86 -16.56 -1.22 -9.29
N VAL A 87 -15.26 -1.00 -9.35
CA VAL A 87 -14.50 -0.25 -8.34
C VAL A 87 -14.14 1.10 -8.92
N CYS A 88 -14.66 2.18 -8.37
CA CYS A 88 -14.37 3.54 -8.81
C CYS A 88 -13.33 4.18 -7.90
N ALA A 89 -12.37 4.90 -8.49
CA ALA A 89 -11.36 5.64 -7.73
C ALA A 89 -11.73 7.13 -7.66
N SER A 90 -11.80 7.67 -6.45
CA SER A 90 -11.93 9.11 -6.21
C SER A 90 -10.56 9.67 -5.84
N LEU A 91 -9.93 10.34 -6.81
CA LEU A 91 -8.58 10.87 -6.70
C LEU A 91 -8.64 12.40 -6.59
N LYS A 92 -7.97 12.96 -5.59
CA LYS A 92 -7.86 14.42 -5.44
C LYS A 92 -7.20 15.01 -6.69
N GLY A 93 -7.84 16.02 -7.26
CA GLY A 93 -7.33 16.75 -8.43
C GLY A 93 -7.76 16.16 -9.78
N LEU A 94 -8.51 15.06 -9.81
CA LEU A 94 -9.18 14.60 -11.03
C LEU A 94 -10.66 15.01 -11.00
N PRO A 95 -11.19 15.60 -12.09
CA PRO A 95 -12.60 15.99 -12.17
C PRO A 95 -13.53 14.81 -12.48
N PHE A 96 -12.98 13.61 -12.62
CA PHE A 96 -13.73 12.38 -12.91
C PHE A 96 -13.29 11.26 -11.97
N GLU A 97 -14.19 10.31 -11.75
CA GLU A 97 -13.94 9.11 -10.94
C GLU A 97 -13.83 7.90 -11.87
N PRO A 98 -12.61 7.47 -12.27
CA PRO A 98 -12.48 6.31 -13.14
C PRO A 98 -13.02 5.07 -12.42
N CYS A 99 -13.93 4.36 -13.08
CA CYS A 99 -14.42 3.07 -12.65
C CYS A 99 -13.66 1.95 -13.36
N PHE A 100 -13.37 0.89 -12.61
CA PHE A 100 -12.62 -0.27 -13.05
C PHE A 100 -13.51 -1.51 -12.95
N ASN A 101 -13.56 -2.29 -14.02
CA ASN A 101 -14.15 -3.63 -14.03
C ASN A 101 -13.08 -4.64 -13.58
N LEU A 102 -13.48 -5.60 -12.74
CA LEU A 102 -12.59 -6.61 -12.18
C LEU A 102 -12.99 -8.02 -12.64
N ASP A 103 -12.12 -8.62 -13.45
CA ASP A 103 -12.29 -9.97 -13.97
C ASP A 103 -11.37 -10.92 -13.22
N LYS A 104 -11.93 -11.86 -12.47
CA LYS A 104 -11.15 -12.88 -11.77
C LYS A 104 -10.58 -13.86 -12.79
N HIS A 105 -9.27 -13.99 -12.81
CA HIS A 105 -8.61 -15.04 -13.59
C HIS A 105 -8.41 -16.28 -12.73
N ASP A 106 -7.78 -16.11 -11.56
CA ASP A 106 -7.50 -17.19 -10.61
C ASP A 106 -7.84 -16.78 -9.17
N GLU A 107 -7.55 -17.65 -8.20
CA GLU A 107 -7.66 -17.35 -6.77
C GLU A 107 -6.67 -16.28 -6.29
N VAL A 108 -5.59 -16.09 -7.03
CA VAL A 108 -4.50 -15.17 -6.69
C VAL A 108 -4.34 -14.05 -7.71
N SER A 109 -5.06 -14.08 -8.83
CA SER A 109 -4.88 -13.15 -9.93
C SER A 109 -6.22 -12.60 -10.43
N PHE A 110 -6.22 -11.35 -10.86
CA PHE A 110 -7.37 -10.73 -11.52
C PHE A 110 -6.90 -9.67 -12.50
N ARG A 111 -7.74 -9.36 -13.48
CA ARG A 111 -7.54 -8.27 -14.42
C ARG A 111 -8.44 -7.11 -14.05
N GLY A 112 -7.87 -5.93 -13.91
CA GLY A 112 -8.60 -4.67 -13.78
C GLY A 112 -8.58 -3.93 -15.11
N SER A 113 -9.73 -3.52 -15.63
CA SER A 113 -9.83 -2.70 -16.85
C SER A 113 -10.67 -1.45 -16.61
N VAL A 114 -10.36 -0.34 -17.28
CA VAL A 114 -11.14 0.89 -17.12
C VAL A 114 -12.49 0.75 -17.84
N SER A 115 -13.59 1.04 -17.16
CA SER A 115 -14.93 1.01 -17.74
C SER A 115 -15.00 1.96 -18.95
N GLY A 116 -15.46 1.44 -20.10
CA GLY A 116 -15.49 2.18 -21.37
C GLY A 116 -14.17 2.18 -22.16
N MET A 117 -13.07 1.69 -21.58
CA MET A 117 -11.75 1.54 -22.23
C MET A 117 -11.13 0.18 -21.90
N GLY A 118 -11.79 -0.92 -22.30
CA GLY A 118 -11.38 -2.28 -21.93
C GLY A 118 -10.00 -2.73 -22.43
N PHE A 119 -9.44 -2.03 -23.43
CA PHE A 119 -8.06 -2.23 -23.88
C PHE A 119 -7.03 -1.70 -22.87
N ALA A 120 -7.41 -0.75 -22.01
CA ALA A 120 -6.59 -0.25 -20.92
C ALA A 120 -6.82 -1.14 -19.69
N TYR A 121 -5.99 -2.17 -19.59
CA TYR A 121 -6.05 -3.13 -18.50
C TYR A 121 -4.71 -3.28 -17.78
N CYS A 122 -4.81 -3.76 -16.54
CA CYS A 122 -3.69 -4.23 -15.74
C CYS A 122 -4.03 -5.59 -15.15
N GLU A 123 -3.07 -6.49 -15.22
CA GLU A 123 -3.13 -7.76 -14.51
C GLU A 123 -2.54 -7.56 -13.12
N PHE A 124 -3.24 -8.08 -12.12
CA PHE A 124 -2.87 -8.01 -10.71
C PHE A 124 -2.64 -9.41 -10.19
N HIS A 125 -1.52 -9.61 -9.50
CA HIS A 125 -1.16 -10.87 -8.87
C HIS A 125 -0.93 -10.66 -7.38
N HIS A 126 -1.65 -11.40 -6.55
CA HIS A 126 -1.54 -11.35 -5.10
C HIS A 126 -0.16 -11.85 -4.70
N GLN A 127 0.66 -10.93 -4.21
CA GLN A 127 1.94 -11.25 -3.59
C GLN A 127 1.66 -11.44 -2.12
N GLY A 128 1.31 -12.67 -1.71
CA GLY A 128 1.06 -13.00 -0.31
C GLY A 128 2.13 -12.38 0.61
N GLY A 129 1.76 -12.03 1.85
CA GLY A 129 2.58 -11.16 2.72
C GLY A 129 4.06 -11.58 2.89
N GLN A 130 4.35 -12.88 2.70
CA GLN A 130 5.69 -13.46 2.71
C GLN A 130 6.67 -12.78 1.73
N GLN A 131 6.25 -12.43 0.52
CA GLN A 131 7.17 -11.84 -0.46
C GLN A 131 7.62 -10.42 -0.06
N MET A 132 6.74 -9.65 0.58
CA MET A 132 7.08 -8.34 1.14
C MET A 132 8.01 -8.44 2.36
N LEU A 133 7.88 -9.49 3.17
CA LEU A 133 8.82 -9.81 4.24
C LEU A 133 10.20 -10.16 3.69
N MET A 134 10.28 -10.91 2.59
CA MET A 134 11.55 -11.23 1.92
C MET A 134 12.20 -9.99 1.30
N ALA A 135 11.43 -9.12 0.64
CA ALA A 135 11.95 -7.86 0.10
C ALA A 135 12.51 -6.95 1.22
N ARG A 136 11.85 -6.89 2.38
CA ARG A 136 12.34 -6.16 3.56
C ARG A 136 13.57 -6.81 4.19
N ALA A 137 13.67 -8.14 4.21
CA ALA A 137 14.81 -8.86 4.74
C ALA A 137 16.08 -8.61 3.90
N VAL A 138 15.94 -8.53 2.58
CA VAL A 138 17.03 -8.21 1.64
C VAL A 138 17.38 -6.71 1.67
N ALA A 139 16.37 -5.84 1.84
CA ALA A 139 16.57 -4.39 1.92
C ALA A 139 17.07 -3.90 3.29
N ARG A 140 17.19 -4.76 4.31
CA ARG A 140 17.70 -4.38 5.63
C ARG A 140 19.23 -4.26 5.56
N PRO A 141 19.82 -3.06 5.63
CA PRO A 141 21.28 -2.96 5.62
C PRO A 141 21.81 -3.56 6.91
N ARG A 142 22.60 -4.64 6.79
CA ARG A 142 23.38 -5.22 7.90
C ARG A 142 24.37 -4.17 8.41
N SER A 143 23.94 -3.30 9.32
CA SER A 143 24.78 -2.32 10.00
C SER A 143 24.66 -2.47 11.51
N LEU A 144 25.02 -3.66 12.00
CA LEU A 144 25.39 -3.83 13.40
C LEU A 144 26.64 -4.70 13.44
N ARG A 145 27.79 -4.09 13.17
CA ARG A 145 29.07 -4.62 13.65
C ARG A 145 29.07 -4.41 15.17
N PRO A 146 29.15 -5.46 16.00
CA PRO A 146 29.48 -5.29 17.40
C PRO A 146 30.91 -4.75 17.43
N ARG A 147 31.14 -3.56 18.00
CA ARG A 147 32.50 -3.14 18.35
C ARG A 147 32.98 -4.10 19.43
N THR A 148 33.79 -5.08 19.05
CA THR A 148 34.64 -5.79 20.01
C THR A 148 35.58 -4.74 20.60
N ARG A 149 35.38 -4.45 21.89
CA ARG A 149 36.26 -3.60 22.69
C ARG A 149 37.56 -4.38 22.85
N SER A 150 38.52 -4.18 21.95
CA SER A 150 39.90 -4.61 22.17
C SER A 150 40.54 -3.56 23.07
N ALA A 151 40.70 -3.90 24.34
CA ALA A 151 41.58 -3.18 25.24
C ALA A 151 43.01 -3.57 24.85
N ASP A 152 43.74 -2.69 24.16
CA ASP A 152 45.17 -2.51 24.42
C ASP A 152 45.76 -1.24 23.76
N ALA A 153 46.58 -0.57 24.57
CA ALA A 153 47.73 0.28 24.28
C ALA A 153 47.67 1.53 23.34
N SER A 154 47.93 2.68 24.00
CA SER A 154 48.70 3.87 23.57
C SER A 154 47.98 5.01 22.81
N PRO A 155 48.04 6.28 23.30
CA PRO A 155 47.52 7.44 22.60
C PRO A 155 48.56 8.09 21.68
N PRO A 156 48.24 8.36 20.40
CA PRO A 156 48.94 9.39 19.64
C PRO A 156 48.19 10.73 19.74
N GLU A 157 48.88 11.69 20.34
CA GLU A 157 48.92 13.13 20.06
C GLU A 157 47.74 13.75 19.27
N VAL A 158 46.89 14.48 20.00
CA VAL A 158 45.84 15.35 19.48
C VAL A 158 46.45 16.66 18.95
N ALA A 159 46.55 16.80 17.63
CA ALA A 159 46.62 18.11 17.00
C ALA A 159 45.23 18.78 17.12
N ARG A 160 45.08 19.59 18.18
CA ARG A 160 43.88 20.39 18.47
C ARG A 160 43.76 21.49 17.41
N VAL A 161 42.89 21.29 16.42
CA VAL A 161 42.40 22.38 15.56
C VAL A 161 41.40 23.19 16.38
N GLU A 162 41.74 24.44 16.62
CA GLU A 162 40.97 25.41 17.38
C GLU A 162 39.78 25.90 16.52
N THR A 163 38.56 25.47 16.87
CA THR A 163 37.34 26.01 16.27
C THR A 163 36.93 27.29 17.03
N PRO A 164 36.67 28.40 16.32
CA PRO A 164 36.27 29.65 16.95
C PRO A 164 34.90 29.52 17.63
N ARG A 165 34.82 30.09 18.84
CA ARG A 165 33.67 30.10 19.74
C ARG A 165 32.51 30.89 19.10
N VAL A 166 31.42 30.21 18.76
CA VAL A 166 30.15 30.87 18.39
C VAL A 166 29.53 31.43 19.67
N GLU A 167 29.52 32.76 19.75
CA GLU A 167 28.91 33.53 20.81
C GLU A 167 27.40 33.24 20.85
N SER A 168 26.95 32.72 21.99
CA SER A 168 25.54 32.43 22.24
C SER A 168 24.83 33.75 22.55
N SER A 169 24.21 34.35 21.54
CA SER A 169 23.35 35.52 21.73
C SER A 169 22.16 35.15 22.62
N LYS A 170 22.23 35.67 23.85
CA LYS A 170 21.22 35.73 24.90
C LYS A 170 19.82 36.05 24.34
N LEU A 171 18.91 35.08 24.40
CA LEU A 171 17.48 35.31 24.22
C LEU A 171 16.88 35.64 25.59
N GLU A 172 16.43 36.88 25.77
CA GLU A 172 15.72 37.33 26.97
C GLU A 172 14.30 36.73 27.04
N PRO A 173 13.80 36.41 28.25
CA PRO A 173 12.47 35.84 28.43
C PRO A 173 11.41 36.95 28.35
N VAL A 174 10.52 36.87 27.37
CA VAL A 174 9.37 37.77 27.28
C VAL A 174 8.34 37.39 28.34
N LYS A 175 8.15 38.32 29.28
CA LYS A 175 7.23 38.33 30.41
C LYS A 175 5.77 38.30 29.92
N ALA A 176 4.95 37.49 30.61
CA ALA A 176 3.52 37.36 30.38
C ALA A 176 2.68 38.47 31.05
N GLU A 177 1.46 38.61 30.50
CA GLU A 177 0.20 39.26 30.98
C GLU A 177 -0.06 40.77 30.73
N PRO A 178 -1.35 41.22 30.69
CA PRO A 178 -2.61 40.52 30.37
C PRO A 178 -3.57 41.28 29.41
N ALA A 179 -4.60 40.54 28.98
CA ALA A 179 -5.93 40.88 28.43
C ALA A 179 -6.27 42.34 28.02
N LYS A 180 -6.77 42.48 26.78
CA LYS A 180 -7.80 43.47 26.43
C LYS A 180 -8.89 42.83 25.56
N VAL A 181 -10.13 43.07 26.01
CA VAL A 181 -11.44 42.64 25.50
C VAL A 181 -11.85 43.45 24.26
N GLU A 182 -12.91 42.98 23.57
CA GLU A 182 -13.66 43.54 22.42
C GLU A 182 -13.18 43.08 21.03
N SER A 183 -14.00 42.61 20.08
CA SER A 183 -15.45 42.37 19.98
C SER A 183 -15.67 41.49 18.74
N ALA A 184 -16.68 40.61 18.77
CA ALA A 184 -17.15 39.87 17.60
C ALA A 184 -17.83 40.80 16.57
N PRO A 185 -17.94 40.38 15.30
CA PRO A 185 -19.27 40.38 14.71
C PRO A 185 -19.60 39.15 13.84
N GLU A 186 -20.71 38.53 14.24
CA GLU A 186 -21.85 38.05 13.45
C GLU A 186 -21.67 37.40 12.07
N LEU A 187 -21.91 36.09 12.10
CA LEU A 187 -22.78 35.30 11.23
C LEU A 187 -23.79 36.14 10.41
N ARG A 188 -23.68 36.11 9.07
CA ARG A 188 -24.81 36.43 8.19
C ARG A 188 -25.37 35.16 7.55
N ARG A 189 -26.57 34.85 7.99
CA ARG A 189 -27.54 33.93 7.40
C ARG A 189 -28.48 34.78 6.55
N SER A 190 -28.73 34.42 5.29
CA SER A 190 -29.94 34.84 4.59
C SER A 190 -30.25 33.88 3.45
N THR A 191 -31.31 33.12 3.64
CA THR A 191 -32.23 32.62 2.62
C THR A 191 -33.05 33.78 2.05
N ASP A 192 -33.20 33.85 0.73
CA ASP A 192 -34.48 33.82 0.01
C ASP A 192 -34.19 33.39 -1.44
#